data_AF-A0A924JTZ1-F1
#
_entry.id   AF-A0A924JTZ1-F1
#
_cell.length_a   1.000
_cell.length_b   1.000
_cell.length_c   1.000
_cell.angle_alpha   90.00
_cell.angle_beta   90.00
_cell.angle_gamma   90.00
#
_symmetry.space_group_name_H-M   'P 1'
#
loop_
_entity.id
_entity.type
_entity.pdbx_description
1 polymer ?
#
loop_
_entity_poly.entity_id
_entity_poly.type
_entity_poly.pdbx_seq_one_letter_code
_entity_poly.pdbx_strand_id
1 'polypeptide(L)'
;GFSIPNTLWFTALQDNVPAHLIARVSSFDWMGSTALRPIGLAIVAPIAAVFGPAVVLLVAAGVTAATLVGVTVHPSVRGLRTSVPPNADEPLATTAELK
;
A
#
# COMPACT_ATOMS: atom_id res chain seq x y z
N GLY A 1 9.74 -8.08 -7.90
CA GLY A 1 9.15 -8.62 -6.65
C GLY A 1 8.21 -7.63 -6.01
N PHE A 2 8.73 -6.56 -5.40
CA PHE A 2 7.93 -5.58 -4.62
C PHE A 2 7.29 -4.43 -5.41
N SER A 3 7.46 -4.35 -6.73
CA SER A 3 6.99 -3.21 -7.53
C SER A 3 5.46 -3.15 -7.64
N ILE A 4 4.79 -4.29 -7.83
CA ILE A 4 3.33 -4.35 -8.04
C ILE A 4 2.54 -3.72 -6.87
N PRO A 5 2.69 -4.15 -5.61
CA PRO A 5 1.92 -3.56 -4.50
C PRO A 5 2.26 -2.08 -4.29
N ASN A 6 3.51 -1.68 -4.55
CA ASN A 6 3.94 -0.30 -4.37
C ASN A 6 3.35 0.62 -5.45
N THR A 7 3.33 0.17 -6.71
CA THR A 7 2.67 0.89 -7.80
C THR A 7 1.18 1.04 -7.53
N LEU A 8 0.50 -0.04 -7.11
CA LEU A 8 -0.93 0.01 -6.76
C LEU A 8 -1.20 0.97 -5.60
N TRP A 9 -0.35 0.96 -4.57
CA TRP A 9 -0.45 1.90 -3.45
C TRP A 9 -0.33 3.35 -3.92
N PHE A 10 0.67 3.68 -4.73
CA PHE A 10 0.83 5.04 -5.24
C PHE A 10 -0.34 5.48 -6.12
N THR A 11 -0.86 4.63 -7.00
CA THR A 11 -2.05 4.94 -7.80
C THR A 11 -3.27 5.16 -6.90
N ALA A 12 -3.52 4.28 -5.94
CA ALA A 12 -4.64 4.43 -5.02
C ALA A 12 -4.52 5.71 -4.17
N LEU A 13 -3.31 6.06 -3.73
CA LEU A 13 -3.03 7.28 -2.98
C LEU A 13 -3.34 8.53 -3.79
N GLN A 14 -2.95 8.57 -5.07
CA GLN A 14 -3.24 9.69 -5.97
C GLN A 14 -4.74 9.82 -6.28
N ASP A 15 -5.43 8.70 -6.47
CA ASP A 15 -6.86 8.70 -6.83
C ASP A 15 -7.78 9.02 -5.64
N ASN A 16 -7.41 8.64 -4.41
CA ASN A 16 -8.31 8.66 -3.25
C ASN A 16 -7.94 9.69 -2.17
N VAL A 17 -6.77 10.34 -2.24
CA VAL A 17 -6.34 11.35 -1.26
C VAL A 17 -6.32 12.73 -1.90
N PRO A 18 -6.92 13.76 -1.27
CA PRO A 18 -6.84 15.14 -1.76
C PRO A 18 -5.39 15.59 -1.97
N ALA A 19 -5.10 16.27 -3.08
CA ALA A 19 -3.74 16.64 -3.49
C ALA A 19 -2.91 17.32 -2.38
N HIS A 20 -3.53 18.18 -1.57
CA HIS A 20 -2.85 18.89 -0.48
C HIS A 20 -2.50 18.01 0.74
N LEU A 21 -3.05 16.79 0.84
CA LEU A 21 -2.78 15.84 1.92
C LEU A 21 -1.83 14.71 1.52
N ILE A 22 -1.60 14.49 0.22
CA ILE A 22 -0.76 13.40 -0.29
C ILE A 22 0.63 13.40 0.37
N ALA A 23 1.27 14.57 0.45
CA ALA A 23 2.59 14.71 1.08
C ALA A 23 2.60 14.37 2.57
N ARG A 24 1.51 14.65 3.30
CA ARG A 24 1.38 14.29 4.72
C ARG A 24 1.22 12.78 4.89
N VAL A 25 0.35 12.17 4.10
CA VAL A 25 0.09 10.72 4.16
C VAL A 25 1.35 9.93 3.79
N SER A 26 2.04 10.30 2.72
CA SER A 26 3.27 9.63 2.30
C SER A 26 4.40 9.79 3.31
N SER A 27 4.51 10.94 3.97
CA SER A 27 5.50 11.17 5.03
C SER A 27 5.26 10.24 6.23
N PHE A 28 4.01 10.05 6.64
CA PHE A 28 3.67 9.14 7.74
C PHE A 28 3.94 7.68 7.40
N ASP A 29 3.59 7.25 6.19
CA ASP A 29 3.86 5.89 5.69
C ASP A 29 5.36 5.58 5.67
N TRP A 30 6.16 6.50 5.12
CA TRP A 30 7.61 6.34 5.05
C TRP A 30 8.27 6.35 6.43
N MET A 31 7.86 7.29 7.30
CA MET A 31 8.38 7.37 8.67
C MET A 31 8.04 6.10 9.46
N GLY A 32 6.79 5.62 9.35
CA GLY A 32 6.37 4.37 9.97
C GLY A 32 7.20 3.18 9.49
N SER A 33 7.34 3.02 8.17
CA SER A 33 8.12 1.94 7.55
C SER A 33 9.60 1.98 7.94
N THR A 34 10.17 3.18 8.06
CA THR A 34 11.58 3.36 8.41
C THR A 34 11.82 3.16 9.90
N ALA A 35 10.92 3.63 10.76
CA ALA A 35 11.03 3.48 12.21
C ALA A 35 10.79 2.02 12.66
N LEU A 36 9.85 1.31 12.05
CA LEU A 36 9.53 -0.07 12.42
C LEU A 36 10.67 -1.04 12.11
N ARG A 37 11.48 -0.77 11.08
CA ARG A 37 12.54 -1.69 10.63
C ARG A 37 13.63 -1.95 11.70
N PRO A 38 14.29 -0.94 12.29
CA PRO A 38 15.25 -1.17 13.36
C PRO A 38 14.59 -1.73 14.62
N ILE A 39 13.35 -1.32 14.93
CA ILE A 39 12.60 -1.85 16.08
C ILE A 39 12.34 -3.35 15.92
N GLY A 40 11.88 -3.77 14.74
CA GLY A 40 11.66 -5.17 14.41
C GLY A 40 12.94 -5.98 14.57
N LEU A 41 14.06 -5.50 14.01
CA LEU A 41 15.36 -6.17 14.14
C LEU A 41 15.84 -6.27 15.59
N ALA A 42 15.67 -5.22 16.40
CA ALA A 42 16.05 -5.21 17.80
C ALA A 42 15.25 -6.22 18.63
N ILE A 43 13.98 -6.43 18.31
CA ILE A 43 13.08 -7.32 19.05
C ILE A 43 13.20 -8.77 18.56
N VAL A 44 13.43 -9.00 17.28
CA VAL A 44 13.39 -10.35 16.69
C VAL A 44 14.48 -11.26 17.24
N ALA A 45 15.69 -10.73 17.48
CA ALA A 45 16.83 -11.52 17.94
C ALA A 45 16.66 -12.06 19.38
N PRO A 46 16.26 -11.24 20.38
CA PRO A 46 15.93 -11.74 21.72
C PRO A 46 14.79 -12.77 21.71
N ILE A 47 13.74 -12.55 20.92
CA ILE A 47 12.62 -13.50 20.83
C ILE A 47 13.09 -14.82 20.21
N ALA A 48 13.90 -14.76 19.15
CA ALA A 48 14.46 -15.95 18.51
C ALA A 48 15.39 -16.74 19.44
N ALA A 49 16.12 -16.07 20.35
CA ALA A 49 16.97 -16.74 21.33
C ALA A 49 16.17 -17.54 22.37
N VAL A 50 14.95 -17.10 22.70
CA VAL A 50 14.07 -17.76 23.69
C VAL A 50 13.20 -18.85 23.06
N PHE A 51 12.59 -18.57 21.90
CA PHE A 51 11.59 -19.44 21.27
C PHE A 51 12.09 -20.21 20.05
N GLY A 52 13.28 -19.88 19.56
CA GLY A 52 13.85 -20.44 18.35
C GLY A 52 13.36 -19.75 17.06
N PRO A 53 14.14 -19.84 15.97
CA PRO A 53 13.84 -19.14 14.71
C PRO A 53 12.56 -19.66 14.02
N ALA A 54 12.24 -20.95 14.13
CA ALA A 54 11.06 -21.53 13.48
C ALA A 54 9.76 -20.92 14.01
N VAL A 55 9.64 -20.78 15.34
CA VAL A 55 8.46 -20.17 15.97
C VAL A 55 8.32 -18.71 15.56
N VAL A 56 9.42 -17.96 15.56
CA VAL A 56 9.44 -16.55 15.15
C VAL A 56 8.98 -16.37 13.71
N LEU A 57 9.45 -17.21 12.80
CA LEU A 57 9.05 -17.17 11.39
C LEU A 57 7.56 -17.50 11.21
N LEU A 58 7.03 -18.49 11.94
CA LEU A 58 5.61 -18.84 11.91
C LEU A 58 4.74 -17.71 12.45
N VAL A 59 5.15 -17.06 13.54
CA VAL A 59 4.44 -15.90 14.10
C VAL A 59 4.47 -14.74 13.11
N ALA A 60 5.62 -14.43 12.52
CA ALA A 60 5.74 -13.36 11.51
C ALA A 60 4.86 -13.63 10.27
N ALA A 61 4.84 -14.88 9.79
CA ALA A 61 3.96 -15.29 8.71
C ALA A 61 2.48 -15.15 9.09
N GLY A 62 2.10 -15.59 10.29
CA GLY A 62 0.74 -15.47 10.81
C GLY A 62 0.27 -14.02 10.95
N VAL A 63 1.11 -13.14 11.50
CA VAL A 63 0.82 -11.70 11.61
C VAL A 63 0.68 -11.05 10.24
N THR A 64 1.54 -11.41 9.29
CA THR A 64 1.47 -10.91 7.91
C THR A 64 0.17 -11.33 7.24
N ALA A 65 -0.18 -12.62 7.32
CA ALA A 65 -1.41 -13.15 6.76
C ALA A 65 -2.65 -12.52 7.41
N ALA A 66 -2.67 -12.37 8.73
CA ALA A 66 -3.75 -11.72 9.46
C ALA A 66 -3.93 -10.26 9.04
N THR A 67 -2.83 -9.53 8.83
CA THR A 67 -2.87 -8.14 8.34
C THR A 67 -3.45 -8.05 6.93
N LEU A 68 -3.00 -8.92 6.02
CA LEU A 68 -3.52 -8.97 4.65
C LEU A 68 -5.01 -9.29 4.63
N VAL A 69 -5.44 -10.29 5.41
CA VAL A 69 -6.86 -10.67 5.51
C VAL A 69 -7.68 -9.54 6.13
N GLY A 70 -7.21 -8.94 7.23
CA GLY A 70 -7.91 -7.86 7.93
C GLY A 70 -8.13 -6.64 7.02
N VAL A 71 -7.10 -6.21 6.31
CA VAL A 71 -7.19 -5.13 5.32
C VAL A 71 -8.14 -5.49 4.19
N THR A 72 -8.04 -6.71 3.64
CA THR A 72 -8.86 -7.15 2.50
C THR A 72 -10.33 -7.34 2.86
N VAL A 73 -10.66 -7.69 4.10
CA VAL A 73 -12.06 -7.85 4.55
C VAL A 73 -12.72 -6.49 4.78
N HIS A 74 -11.95 -5.44 5.01
CA HIS A 74 -12.49 -4.11 5.28
C HIS A 74 -13.25 -3.54 4.06
N PRO A 75 -14.55 -3.19 4.19
CA PRO A 75 -15.36 -2.72 3.06
C PRO A 75 -14.78 -1.52 2.33
N SER A 76 -14.11 -0.60 3.04
CA SER A 76 -13.49 0.58 2.42
C SER A 76 -12.31 0.23 1.51
N VAL A 77 -11.65 -0.92 1.71
CA VAL A 77 -10.58 -1.39 0.83
C VAL A 77 -11.16 -2.09 -0.38
N ARG A 78 -12.21 -2.91 -0.18
CA ARG A 78 -12.93 -3.58 -1.28
C ARG A 78 -13.67 -2.60 -2.21
N GLY A 79 -14.05 -1.44 -1.67
CA GLY A 79 -14.76 -0.39 -2.40
C GLY A 79 -13.86 0.61 -3.12
N LEU A 80 -12.53 0.47 -3.08
CA LEU A 80 -11.61 1.34 -3.81
C LEU A 80 -11.90 1.24 -5.31
N ARG A 81 -12.25 2.38 -5.92
CA ARG A 81 -12.52 2.50 -7.36
C ARG A 81 -11.45 3.39 -7.97
N THR A 82 -10.93 2.99 -9.13
CA THR A 82 -10.10 3.87 -9.94
C THR A 82 -10.98 4.92 -10.61
N SER A 83 -10.53 6.17 -10.62
CA SER A 83 -11.25 7.24 -11.32
C SER A 83 -10.99 7.10 -12.82
N VAL A 84 -11.87 6.40 -13.55
CA VAL A 84 -11.85 6.43 -15.03
C VAL A 84 -12.29 7.84 -15.47
N PRO A 85 -11.51 8.58 -16.26
CA PRO A 85 -11.92 9.89 -16.76
C PRO A 85 -13.23 9.75 -17.55
N PRO A 86 -14.24 10.61 -17.32
CA PRO A 86 -15.55 10.51 -17.97
C PRO A 86 -15.54 10.55 -19.51
N ASN A 87 -14.41 10.91 -20.13
CA ASN A 87 -14.28 11.19 -21.57
C ASN A 87 -13.34 10.22 -22.31
N ALA A 88 -13.05 9.03 -21.77
CA ALA A 88 -12.22 8.05 -22.47
C ALA A 88 -12.87 7.50 -23.76
N ASP A 89 -14.17 7.76 -23.94
CA ASP A 89 -14.95 7.40 -25.12
C ASP A 89 -15.19 8.57 -26.10
N GLU A 90 -14.70 9.78 -25.80
CA GLU A 90 -14.76 10.88 -26.78
C GLU A 90 -13.66 10.64 -27.82
N PRO A 91 -14.01 10.22 -29.07
CA PRO A 91 -13.01 9.98 -30.09
C PRO A 91 -12.27 11.30 -30.31
N LEU A 92 -10.96 11.23 -30.57
CA LEU A 92 -10.08 12.35 -30.98
C LEU A 92 -10.49 12.98 -32.33
N ALA A 93 -11.78 13.07 -32.64
CA ALA A 93 -12.38 13.52 -33.88
C ALA A 93 -12.44 15.05 -34.00
N THR A 94 -11.97 15.82 -33.01
CA THR A 94 -11.98 17.29 -33.05
C THR A 94 -10.59 17.91 -32.97
N THR A 95 -9.58 17.28 -33.60
CA THR A 95 -8.34 17.98 -33.98
C THR A 95 -8.00 17.85 -35.47
N ALA A 96 -8.86 17.18 -36.26
CA ALA A 96 -8.77 17.18 -37.73
C ALA A 96 -9.59 18.30 -38.41
N GLU A 97 -10.46 19.00 -37.67
CA GLU A 97 -11.35 20.08 -38.14
C GLU A 97 -10.83 21.48 -37.79
N LEU A 98 -9.52 21.68 -37.71
CA LEU A 98 -8.94 23.03 -37.72
C LEU A 98 -7.88 23.10 -38.82
N LYS A 99 -8.44 23.27 -40.03
CA LYS A 99 -7.88 24.05 -41.14
C LYS A 99 -7.24 25.36 -40.68
#